data_AF-A0AA44BE83-F1
#
_entry.id   AF-A0AA44BE83-F1
#
_cell.length_a   1.000
_cell.length_b   1.000
_cell.length_c   1.000
_cell.angle_alpha   90.00
_cell.angle_beta   90.00
_cell.angle_gamma   90.00
#
_symmetry.space_group_name_H-M   'P 1'
#
loop_
_entity.id
_entity.type
_entity.pdbx_description
1 polymer ?
#
loop_
_entity_poly.entity_id
_entity_poly.type
_entity_poly.pdbx_seq_one_letter_code
_entity_poly.pdbx_strand_id
1 'polypeptide(L)' 'MDFGEMLTSEDVKKRLLLGRSKVYQILRSGKLKSVRIDRQYRVSESALKSYILEHESGDFEPKA' A
#
# COMPACT_ATOMS: atom_id res chain seq x y z
N MET A 1 10.67 13.45 -15.09
CA MET A 1 10.88 12.05 -15.50
C MET A 1 10.30 11.18 -14.41
N ASP A 2 9.13 10.60 -14.65
CA ASP A 2 8.47 9.68 -13.72
C ASP A 2 9.25 8.35 -13.77
N PHE A 3 10.18 8.17 -12.83
CA PHE A 3 10.65 6.82 -12.54
C PHE A 3 9.41 6.07 -12.07
N GLY A 4 9.06 4.92 -12.66
CA GLY A 4 7.93 4.14 -12.17
C GLY A 4 8.13 3.79 -10.69
N GLU A 5 7.56 4.62 -9.79
CA GLU A 5 7.95 4.64 -8.39
C GLU A 5 7.42 3.38 -7.71
N MET A 6 8.33 2.43 -7.49
CA MET A 6 8.07 1.26 -6.67
C MET A 6 8.26 1.62 -5.20
N LEU A 7 7.15 1.92 -4.55
CA LEU A 7 7.05 2.20 -3.13
C LEU A 7 7.41 0.97 -2.31
N THR A 8 8.11 1.16 -1.20
CA THR A 8 8.33 0.10 -0.22
C THR A 8 7.12 -0.04 0.69
N SER A 9 7.08 -1.10 1.50
CA SER A 9 6.09 -1.24 2.57
C SER A 9 6.08 -0.05 3.54
N GLU A 10 7.22 0.62 3.75
CA GLU A 10 7.33 1.79 4.62
C GLU A 10 6.69 3.04 3.97
N ASP A 11 6.86 3.23 2.67
CA ASP A 11 6.23 4.32 1.93
C ASP A 11 4.71 4.14 1.86
N VAL A 12 4.26 2.91 1.59
CA VAL A 12 2.84 2.54 1.63
C VAL A 12 2.23 2.83 3.00
N LYS A 13 2.95 2.54 4.09
CA LYS A 13 2.54 2.85 5.46
C LYS A 13 2.32 4.35 5.66
N LYS A 14 3.27 5.18 5.21
CA LYS A 14 3.18 6.64 5.31
C LYS A 14 2.04 7.21 4.47
N ARG A 15 1.84 6.70 3.25
CA ARG A 15 0.81 7.18 2.33
C ARG A 15 -0.60 6.76 2.76
N LEU A 16 -0.78 5.54 3.26
CA LEU A 16 -2.07 5.06 3.77
C LEU A 16 -2.35 5.49 5.21
N LEU A 17 -1.37 6.05 5.91
CA LEU A 17 -1.44 6.37 7.35
C LEU A 17 -1.86 5.16 8.21
N LEU A 18 -1.50 3.95 7.77
CA LEU A 18 -1.86 2.70 8.44
C LEU A 18 -0.73 2.18 9.32
N GLY A 19 -1.07 1.47 10.39
CA GLY A 19 -0.08 0.74 11.18
C GLY A 19 0.57 -0.40 10.39
N ARG A 20 1.79 -0.79 10.79
CA ARG A 20 2.58 -1.86 10.16
C ARG A 20 1.73 -3.14 9.96
N SER A 21 1.00 -3.57 10.99
CA SER A 21 0.20 -4.80 10.92
C SER A 21 -0.86 -4.77 9.82
N LYS A 22 -1.60 -3.64 9.67
CA LYS A 22 -2.65 -3.52 8.65
C LYS A 22 -2.05 -3.45 7.25
N VAL A 23 -0.93 -2.74 7.06
CA VAL A 23 -0.21 -2.72 5.77
C VAL A 23 0.24 -4.12 5.36
N TYR A 24 0.91 -4.85 6.26
CA TYR A 24 1.35 -6.22 5.96
C TYR A 24 0.17 -7.17 5.76
N GLN A 25 -0.96 -6.98 6.44
CA GLN A 25 -2.17 -7.74 6.20
C GLN A 25 -2.74 -7.49 4.80
N ILE A 26 -2.80 -6.23 4.35
CA ILE A 26 -3.29 -5.86 3.01
C ILE A 26 -2.36 -6.41 1.92
N LEU A 27 -1.04 -6.28 2.10
CA LEU A 27 -0.04 -6.85 1.20
C LEU A 27 -0.11 -8.38 1.15
N ARG A 28 -0.20 -9.04 2.31
CA ARG A 28 -0.27 -10.51 2.43
C ARG A 28 -1.61 -11.07 1.91
N SER A 29 -2.70 -10.34 2.10
CA SER A 29 -4.02 -10.73 1.58
C SER A 29 -4.17 -10.49 0.08
N GLY A 30 -3.22 -9.81 -0.56
CA GLY A 30 -3.28 -9.48 -1.99
C GLY A 30 -4.30 -8.39 -2.33
N LYS A 31 -4.90 -7.73 -1.34
CA LYS A 31 -5.83 -6.62 -1.53
C LYS A 31 -5.16 -5.42 -2.21
N LEU A 32 -3.89 -5.17 -1.87
CA LEU A 32 -3.06 -4.19 -2.57
C LEU A 32 -2.13 -4.92 -3.54
N LYS A 33 -2.25 -4.59 -4.83
CA LYS A 33 -1.37 -5.13 -5.87
C LYS A 33 0.08 -4.77 -5.54
N SER A 34 0.84 -5.79 -5.18
CA SER A 34 2.23 -5.69 -4.77
C SER A 34 3.04 -6.81 -5.41
N VAL A 35 4.30 -6.52 -5.70
CA VAL A 35 5.27 -7.50 -6.17
C VAL A 35 6.28 -7.74 -5.07
N ARG A 36 6.56 -9.00 -4.77
CA ARG A 36 7.60 -9.36 -3.81
C ARG A 36 8.91 -9.49 -4.56
N ILE A 37 9.83 -8.58 -4.29
CA ILE A 37 11.19 -8.61 -4.86
C ILE A 37 12.12 -9.01 -3.71
N ASP A 38 12.68 -10.21 -3.82
CA ASP A 38 13.49 -10.84 -2.77
C ASP A 38 12.72 -10.93 -1.44
N ARG A 39 13.13 -10.15 -0.43
CA ARG A 39 12.54 -10.10 0.91
C ARG A 39 11.63 -8.90 1.16
N GLN A 40 11.42 -8.05 0.15
CA GLN A 40 10.67 -6.80 0.31
C GLN A 40 9.44 -6.74 -0.60
N TYR A 41 8.35 -6.20 -0.08
CA TYR A 41 7.19 -5.86 -0.89
C TYR A 41 7.45 -4.52 -1.59
N ARG A 42 7.17 -4.50 -2.89
CA ARG A 42 7.18 -3.32 -3.72
C ARG A 42 5.78 -3.10 -4.27
N VAL A 43 5.32 -1.86 -4.17
CA VAL A 43 3.99 -1.45 -4.63
C VAL A 43 4.19 -0.33 -5.62
N SER A 44 3.65 -0.48 -6.81
CA SER A 44 3.66 0.62 -7.78
C SER A 44 2.74 1.74 -7.30
N GLU A 45 3.15 3.00 -7.50
CA GLU A 45 2.31 4.13 -7.07
C GLU A 45 0.89 4.07 -7.64
N SER A 46 0.73 3.67 -8.91
CA SER A 46 -0.58 3.51 -9.54
C SER A 46 -1.46 2.47 -8.84
N ALA A 47 -0.88 1.37 -8.35
CA ALA A 47 -1.60 0.35 -7.61
C ALA A 47 -2.07 0.87 -6.25
N LEU A 48 -1.23 1.66 -5.59
CA LEU A 48 -1.58 2.31 -4.34
C LEU A 48 -2.71 3.33 -4.53
N LYS A 49 -2.64 4.17 -5.57
CA LYS A 49 -3.69 5.12 -5.93
C LYS A 49 -5.02 4.41 -6.24
N SER A 50 -4.99 3.34 -7.04
CA SER A 50 -6.18 2.52 -7.31
C SER A 50 -6.79 1.99 -6.02
N TYR A 51 -5.97 1.43 -5.14
CA TYR A 51 -6.42 0.92 -3.85
C TYR A 51 -7.06 2.01 -2.98
N ILE A 52 -6.48 3.21 -2.92
CA ILE A 52 -7.05 4.34 -2.18
C ILE A 52 -8.40 4.74 -2.77
N LEU A 53 -8.48 4.91 -4.09
CA LEU A 53 -9.73 5.27 -4.79
C LEU A 53 -10.83 4.23 -4.59
N GLU A 54 -10.48 2.93 -4.61
CA GLU A 54 -11.43 1.82 -4.40
C GLU A 54 -11.91 1.74 -2.94
N HIS A 55 -11.11 2.20 -1.97
CA HIS A 55 -11.40 2.08 -0.54
C HIS A 55 -11.76 3.41 0.16
N GLU A 56 -11.72 4.55 -0.52
CA GLU A 56 -12.13 5.87 0.00
C GLU A 56 -13.62 5.92 0.42
N SER A 57 -14.42 4.92 0.04
CA SER A 57 -15.87 4.88 0.32
C SER A 57 -16.30 4.09 1.56
N GLY A 58 -15.43 3.53 2.43
CA GLY A 58 -16.02 2.89 3.62
C GLY A 58 -15.25 2.14 4.73
N ASP A 59 -13.93 2.14 4.88
CA ASP A 59 -13.32 1.37 6.01
C ASP A 59 -12.01 1.92 6.60
N PHE A 60 -11.56 3.11 6.20
CA PHE A 60 -10.37 3.69 6.80
C PHE A 60 -10.74 4.44 8.08
N GLU A 61 -10.89 3.74 9.20
CA GLU A 61 -10.81 4.37 10.52
C GLU A 61 -9.33 4.72 10.79
N PRO A 62 -8.92 6.01 10.75
CA PRO A 62 -7.60 6.39 11.20
C PRO A 62 -7.53 6.11 12.70
N LYS A 63 -6.56 5.29 13.11
CA LYS A 63 -6.30 5.10 14.55
C LYS A 63 -5.66 6.40 15.06
N ALA A 64 -6.48 7.18 15.78
CA ALA A 64 -6.08 8.37 16.53
C ALA A 64 -5.02 8.06 17.59
#